data_AF-A0A257P4S8-F1
#
_entry.id   AF-A0A257P4S8-F1
#
_cell.length_a   1.000
_cell.length_b   1.000
_cell.length_c   1.000
_cell.angle_alpha   90.00
_cell.angle_beta   90.00
_cell.angle_gamma   90.00
#
_symmetry.space_group_name_H-M   'P 1'
#
loop_
_entity.id
_entity.type
_entity.pdbx_description
1 polymer ?
#
loop_
_entity_poly.entity_id
_entity_poly.type
_entity_poly.pdbx_seq_one_letter_code
_entity_poly.pdbx_strand_id
1 'polypeptide(L)'
;MAFQWVLTWHIIFVIAWYAGLFYLPRIFVNLAMVPADSTAERERLLMMGRKLYRFTHILMWPAIILGLVLWLYYGIGLHGPGNGWIHTKVTLVVLLVIYMFWCKRILRQFEQGTNTRSHKWYRWFNEIPTIILFIIIPLVVIKPF
;
A
#
# COMPACT_ATOMS: atom_id res chain seq x y z
N MET A 1 16.19 24.38 2.86
CA MET A 1 14.89 24.57 2.18
C MET A 1 14.49 23.39 1.30
N ALA A 2 15.29 22.98 0.30
CA ALA A 2 14.93 21.87 -0.60
C ALA A 2 14.64 20.54 0.13
N PHE A 3 15.46 20.18 1.12
CA PHE A 3 15.27 18.97 1.94
C PHE A 3 13.87 18.88 2.58
N GLN A 4 13.41 19.95 3.23
CA GLN A 4 12.11 19.98 3.91
C GLN A 4 10.96 19.78 2.93
N TRP A 5 11.05 20.36 1.72
CA TRP A 5 10.06 20.15 0.68
C TRP A 5 10.02 18.70 0.19
N VAL A 6 11.18 18.08 -0.05
CA VAL A 6 11.27 16.67 -0.46
C VAL A 6 10.65 15.77 0.61
N LEU A 7 10.96 16.02 1.89
CA LEU A 7 10.38 15.29 3.01
C LEU A 7 8.86 15.47 3.10
N THR A 8 8.37 16.70 3.00
CA THR A 8 6.93 17.02 3.02
C THR A 8 6.20 16.29 1.89
N TRP A 9 6.69 16.39 0.66
CA TRP A 9 6.08 15.70 -0.48
C TRP A 9 6.12 14.19 -0.32
N HIS A 10 7.25 13.63 0.15
CA HIS A 10 7.35 12.20 0.42
C HIS A 10 6.25 11.74 1.39
N ILE A 11 6.06 12.44 2.50
CA ILE A 11 5.04 12.12 3.51
C ILE A 11 3.64 12.20 2.90
N ILE A 12 3.32 13.25 2.15
CA ILE A 12 2.02 13.41 1.48
C ILE A 12 1.73 12.23 0.55
N PHE A 13 2.69 11.86 -0.30
CA PHE A 13 2.52 10.75 -1.23
C PHE A 13 2.45 9.40 -0.52
N VAL A 14 3.22 9.19 0.54
CA VAL A 14 3.14 7.96 1.36
C VAL A 14 1.76 7.84 1.99
N ILE A 15 1.23 8.90 2.62
CA ILE A 15 -0.10 8.87 3.25
C ILE A 15 -1.18 8.61 2.19
N ALA A 16 -1.14 9.32 1.06
CA ALA A 16 -2.11 9.15 -0.01
C ALA A 16 -2.03 7.74 -0.65
N TRP A 17 -0.83 7.19 -0.79
CA TRP A 17 -0.62 5.82 -1.25
C TRP A 17 -1.18 4.81 -0.23
N TYR A 18 -0.91 4.98 1.06
CA TYR A 18 -1.37 4.09 2.12
C TYR A 18 -2.88 4.06 2.28
N ALA A 19 -3.55 5.21 2.10
CA ALA A 19 -5.01 5.26 2.06
C ALA A 19 -5.57 4.29 1.00
N GLY A 20 -5.00 4.29 -0.20
CA GLY A 20 -5.37 3.35 -1.25
C GLY A 20 -5.15 1.88 -0.88
N LEU A 21 -4.04 1.56 -0.23
CA LEU A 21 -3.71 0.21 0.25
C LEU A 21 -4.68 -0.29 1.32
N PHE A 22 -5.25 0.60 2.15
CA PHE A 22 -6.30 0.24 3.11
C PHE A 22 -7.68 0.06 2.47
N TYR A 23 -8.06 0.94 1.54
CA TYR A 23 -9.40 0.91 0.97
C TYR A 23 -9.59 -0.17 -0.09
N LEU A 24 -8.57 -0.49 -0.88
CA LEU A 24 -8.70 -1.46 -1.98
C LEU A 24 -9.03 -2.89 -1.51
N PRO A 25 -8.36 -3.46 -0.49
CA PRO A 25 -8.70 -4.78 0.05
C PRO A 25 -10.10 -4.82 0.65
N ARG A 26 -10.54 -3.72 1.27
CA ARG A 26 -11.90 -3.59 1.80
C ARG A 26 -12.96 -3.65 0.70
N ILE A 27 -12.68 -3.09 -0.48
CA ILE A 27 -13.54 -3.27 -1.66
C ILE A 27 -13.60 -4.75 -2.06
N PHE A 28 -12.51 -5.51 -1.97
CA PHE A 28 -12.52 -6.95 -2.26
C PHE A 28 -13.36 -7.76 -1.27
N VAL A 29 -13.34 -7.39 0.02
CA VAL A 29 -14.23 -7.99 1.02
C VAL A 29 -15.68 -7.79 0.63
N ASN A 30 -16.06 -6.56 0.25
CA ASN A 30 -17.41 -6.24 -0.17
C ASN A 30 -17.78 -6.99 -1.45
N LEU A 31 -16.91 -6.99 -2.47
CA LEU A 31 -17.10 -7.75 -3.71
C LEU A 31 -17.32 -9.25 -3.48
N ALA A 32 -16.66 -9.84 -2.49
CA ALA A 32 -16.84 -11.25 -2.13
C ALA A 32 -18.13 -11.53 -1.33
N MET A 33 -18.82 -10.48 -0.85
CA MET A 33 -20.11 -10.58 -0.14
C MET A 33 -21.30 -10.24 -1.04
N VAL A 34 -21.07 -9.62 -2.21
CA VAL A 34 -22.16 -9.25 -3.13
C VAL A 34 -22.91 -10.52 -3.57
N PRO A 35 -24.25 -10.55 -3.40
CA PRO A 35 -25.10 -11.62 -3.91
C PRO A 35 -25.01 -11.78 -5.44
N ALA A 36 -25.19 -13.01 -5.95
CA ALA A 36 -25.01 -13.31 -7.37
C ALA A 36 -25.99 -12.57 -8.31
N ASP A 37 -27.16 -12.20 -7.78
CA ASP A 37 -28.23 -11.45 -8.44
C ASP A 37 -27.98 -9.93 -8.47
N SER A 38 -27.03 -9.42 -7.68
CA SER A 38 -26.74 -7.98 -7.54
C SER A 38 -25.66 -7.49 -8.51
N THR A 39 -25.95 -7.53 -9.81
CA THR A 39 -25.00 -7.14 -10.88
C THR A 39 -24.56 -5.69 -10.82
N ALA A 40 -25.50 -4.75 -10.61
CA ALA A 40 -25.22 -3.31 -10.58
C ALA A 40 -24.29 -2.91 -9.41
N GLU A 41 -24.45 -3.53 -8.24
CA GLU A 41 -23.58 -3.30 -7.09
C GLU A 41 -22.16 -3.80 -7.38
N ARG A 42 -22.04 -5.00 -7.94
CA ARG A 42 -20.75 -5.59 -8.32
C ARG A 42 -19.99 -4.73 -9.32
N GLU A 43 -20.66 -4.26 -10.37
CA GLU A 43 -20.04 -3.39 -11.38
C GLU A 43 -19.56 -2.06 -10.79
N ARG A 44 -20.36 -1.46 -9.90
CA ARG A 44 -19.98 -0.23 -9.20
C ARG A 44 -18.74 -0.44 -8.34
N LEU A 45 -18.69 -1.51 -7.57
CA LEU A 45 -17.53 -1.84 -6.73
C LEU A 45 -16.28 -2.15 -7.57
N LEU A 46 -16.41 -2.87 -8.69
CA LEU A 46 -15.31 -3.12 -9.63
C LEU A 46 -14.80 -1.81 -10.25
N MET A 47 -15.70 -0.91 -10.63
CA MET A 47 -15.34 0.42 -11.14
C MET A 47 -14.58 1.24 -10.10
N MET A 48 -15.05 1.24 -8.84
CA MET A 48 -14.37 1.90 -7.72
C MET A 48 -12.99 1.27 -7.47
N GLY A 49 -12.89 -0.06 -7.46
CA GLY A 49 -11.63 -0.80 -7.28
C GLY A 49 -10.60 -0.48 -8.37
N ARG A 50 -11.03 -0.40 -9.64
CA ARG A 50 -10.17 -0.01 -10.77
C ARG A 50 -9.64 1.41 -10.64
N LYS A 51 -10.53 2.37 -10.36
CA LYS A 51 -10.15 3.79 -10.21
C LYS A 51 -9.21 3.98 -9.03
N LEU A 52 -9.52 3.34 -7.90
CA LEU A 52 -8.70 3.41 -6.70
C LEU A 52 -7.34 2.77 -6.96
N TYR A 53 -7.27 1.56 -7.51
CA TYR A 53 -5.99 0.92 -7.83
C TYR A 53 -5.12 1.78 -8.75
N ARG A 54 -5.70 2.38 -9.79
CA ARG A 54 -4.97 3.28 -10.70
C ARG A 54 -4.42 4.49 -9.95
N PHE A 55 -5.23 5.12 -9.10
CA PHE A 55 -4.82 6.26 -8.29
C PHE A 55 -3.69 5.88 -7.32
N THR A 56 -3.85 4.79 -6.58
CA THR A 56 -2.85 4.26 -5.65
C THR A 56 -1.55 3.90 -6.35
N HIS A 57 -1.62 3.31 -7.56
CA HIS A 57 -0.44 3.00 -8.37
C HIS A 57 0.31 4.25 -8.85
N ILE A 58 -0.39 5.32 -9.22
CA ILE A 58 0.24 6.59 -9.60
C ILE A 58 0.96 7.21 -8.41
N LEU A 59 0.35 7.19 -7.22
CA LEU A 59 0.91 7.80 -6.00
C LEU A 59 2.09 7.02 -5.40
N MET A 60 2.16 5.71 -5.64
CA MET A 60 3.28 4.88 -5.19
C MET A 60 4.61 5.37 -5.76
N TRP A 61 4.66 5.71 -7.05
CA TRP A 61 5.89 6.12 -7.71
C TRP A 61 6.57 7.34 -7.07
N PRO A 62 5.90 8.50 -6.90
CA PRO A 62 6.51 9.63 -6.22
C PRO A 62 6.82 9.32 -4.75
N ALA A 63 6.02 8.51 -4.05
CA ALA A 63 6.32 8.10 -2.68
C ALA A 63 7.67 7.35 -2.60
N ILE A 64 7.89 6.37 -3.48
CA ILE A 64 9.12 5.58 -3.55
C ILE A 64 10.29 6.43 -4.02
N ILE A 65 10.13 7.19 -5.11
CA ILE A 65 11.21 8.00 -5.69
C ILE A 65 11.71 9.02 -4.67
N LEU A 66 10.80 9.76 -4.02
CA LEU A 66 11.19 10.73 -3.00
C LEU A 66 11.82 10.03 -1.78
N GLY A 67 11.36 8.84 -1.42
CA GLY A 67 11.97 8.02 -0.36
C GLY A 67 13.41 7.61 -0.70
N LEU A 68 13.65 7.22 -1.94
CA LEU A 68 14.99 6.89 -2.45
C LEU A 68 15.89 8.13 -2.51
N VAL A 69 15.37 9.30 -2.89
CA VAL A 69 16.11 10.56 -2.85
C VAL A 69 16.49 10.92 -1.40
N LEU A 70 15.56 10.82 -0.46
CA LEU A 70 15.84 11.05 0.96
C LEU A 70 16.90 10.09 1.51
N TRP A 71 16.87 8.83 1.08
CA TRP A 71 17.86 7.84 1.47
C TRP A 71 19.21 8.08 0.81
N LEU A 72 19.31 7.97 -0.52
CA LEU A 72 20.56 7.93 -1.27
C LEU A 72 21.22 9.30 -1.47
N TYR A 73 20.42 10.36 -1.69
CA TYR A 73 20.97 11.69 -1.97
C TYR A 73 21.18 12.51 -0.68
N TYR A 74 20.21 12.48 0.25
CA TYR A 74 20.32 13.20 1.52
C TYR A 74 20.97 12.40 2.65
N GLY A 75 21.31 11.13 2.43
CA GLY A 75 22.05 10.35 3.40
C GLY A 75 21.23 9.87 4.61
N ILE A 76 19.89 9.94 4.58
CA ILE A 76 19.06 9.61 5.75
C ILE A 76 19.21 8.14 6.08
N GLY A 77 19.85 7.84 7.22
CA GLY A 77 20.09 6.47 7.65
C GLY A 77 21.25 5.78 6.93
N LEU A 78 22.15 6.52 6.26
CA LEU A 78 23.36 5.96 5.64
C LEU A 78 24.62 6.18 6.49
N HIS A 79 24.65 7.18 7.37
CA HIS A 79 25.87 7.55 8.11
C HIS A 79 25.59 7.49 9.63
N GLY A 80 26.49 6.84 10.38
CA GLY A 80 26.40 6.63 11.83
C GLY A 80 26.09 5.19 12.26
N PRO A 81 26.45 4.79 13.50
CA PRO A 81 26.01 3.54 14.09
C PRO A 81 24.49 3.59 14.37
N GLY A 82 23.78 2.48 14.18
CA GLY A 82 22.33 2.43 14.42
C GLY A 82 21.46 2.71 13.16
N ASN A 83 21.88 2.21 11.99
CA ASN A 83 21.20 2.45 10.72
C ASN A 83 20.45 1.24 10.15
N GLY A 84 20.41 0.09 10.84
CA GLY A 84 19.73 -1.08 10.29
C GLY A 84 18.23 -0.85 10.09
N TRP A 85 17.61 0.09 10.81
CA TRP A 85 16.20 0.43 10.66
C TRP A 85 15.83 0.82 9.23
N ILE A 86 16.74 1.42 8.46
CA ILE A 86 16.46 1.80 7.06
C ILE A 86 16.31 0.58 6.16
N HIS A 87 17.15 -0.45 6.35
CA HIS A 87 17.07 -1.69 5.58
C HIS A 87 15.77 -2.43 5.86
N THR A 88 15.37 -2.49 7.14
CA THR A 88 14.07 -3.06 7.53
C THR A 88 12.91 -2.26 6.95
N LYS A 89 12.98 -0.91 6.97
CA LYS A 89 11.95 -0.05 6.37
C LYS A 89 11.82 -0.30 4.87
N VAL A 90 12.94 -0.32 4.15
CA VAL A 90 12.96 -0.57 2.70
C VAL A 90 12.38 -1.96 2.39
N THR A 91 12.73 -2.97 3.18
CA THR A 91 12.18 -4.33 3.03
C THR A 91 10.65 -4.32 3.18
N LEU A 92 10.11 -3.63 4.19
CA LEU A 92 8.66 -3.50 4.39
C LEU A 92 7.98 -2.73 3.25
N VAL A 93 8.62 -1.68 2.72
CA VAL A 93 8.11 -0.95 1.54
C VAL A 93 8.08 -1.87 0.31
N VAL A 94 9.10 -2.69 0.09
CA VAL A 94 9.11 -3.70 -0.99
C VAL A 94 7.95 -4.69 -0.83
N LEU A 95 7.69 -5.17 0.39
CA LEU A 95 6.55 -6.04 0.69
C LEU A 95 5.20 -5.36 0.37
N LEU A 96 5.04 -4.07 0.68
CA LEU A 96 3.84 -3.30 0.31
C LEU A 96 3.68 -3.16 -1.21
N VAL A 97 4.78 -2.99 -1.95
CA VAL A 97 4.75 -2.96 -3.42
C VAL A 97 4.31 -4.30 -3.97
N ILE A 98 4.88 -5.42 -3.49
CA ILE A 98 4.46 -6.77 -3.86
C ILE A 98 2.97 -6.97 -3.56
N TYR A 99 2.53 -6.56 -2.37
CA TYR A 99 1.13 -6.61 -1.97
C TYR A 99 0.24 -5.82 -2.93
N MET A 100 0.64 -4.63 -3.36
CA MET A 100 -0.14 -3.85 -4.32
C MET A 100 -0.27 -4.54 -5.68
N PHE A 101 0.80 -5.17 -6.18
CA PHE A 101 0.70 -5.98 -7.40
C PHE A 101 -0.18 -7.22 -7.20
N TRP A 102 -0.19 -7.80 -6.02
CA TRP A 102 -1.11 -8.88 -5.68
C TRP A 102 -2.57 -8.41 -5.69
N CYS A 103 -2.86 -7.22 -5.17
CA CYS A 103 -4.19 -6.59 -5.28
C CYS A 103 -4.63 -6.42 -6.74
N LYS A 104 -3.71 -6.07 -7.67
CA LYS A 104 -4.01 -6.01 -9.11
C LYS A 104 -4.48 -7.35 -9.65
N ARG A 105 -3.78 -8.43 -9.27
CA ARG A 105 -4.11 -9.79 -9.68
C ARG A 105 -5.49 -10.20 -9.17
N ILE A 106 -5.78 -9.92 -7.90
CA ILE A 106 -7.08 -10.18 -7.29
C ILE A 106 -8.20 -9.39 -7.98
N LEU A 107 -7.98 -8.10 -8.24
CA LEU A 107 -8.96 -7.25 -8.95
C LEU A 107 -9.29 -7.84 -10.33
N ARG A 108 -8.28 -8.30 -11.08
CA ARG A 108 -8.50 -8.99 -12.36
C ARG A 108 -9.30 -10.29 -12.22
N GLN A 109 -9.06 -11.07 -11.18
CA GLN A 109 -9.85 -12.29 -10.90
C GLN A 109 -11.32 -11.95 -10.61
N PHE A 110 -11.57 -10.88 -9.86
CA PHE A 110 -12.93 -10.39 -9.65
C PHE A 110 -13.56 -9.92 -10.96
N GLU A 111 -12.85 -9.19 -11.82
CA GLU A 111 -13.35 -8.76 -13.13
C GLU A 111 -13.74 -9.97 -14.01
N GLN A 112 -12.91 -11.01 -14.02
CA GLN A 112 -13.12 -12.25 -14.78
C GLN A 112 -14.15 -13.20 -14.17
N GLY A 113 -14.64 -12.93 -12.96
CA GLY A 113 -15.57 -13.83 -12.25
C GLY A 113 -14.93 -15.14 -11.79
N THR A 114 -13.60 -15.26 -11.81
CA THR A 114 -12.86 -16.49 -11.45
C THR A 114 -12.45 -16.52 -9.97
N ASN A 115 -13.02 -15.65 -9.14
CA ASN A 115 -12.69 -15.62 -7.72
C ASN A 115 -13.22 -16.87 -7.01
N THR A 116 -12.31 -17.63 -6.39
CA THR A 116 -12.59 -18.84 -5.61
C THR A 116 -12.43 -18.63 -4.10
N ARG A 117 -12.06 -17.42 -3.66
CA ARG A 117 -11.77 -17.12 -2.25
C ARG A 117 -13.00 -16.56 -1.53
N SER A 118 -13.20 -16.99 -0.28
CA SER A 118 -14.29 -16.54 0.57
C SER A 118 -14.02 -15.15 1.16
N HIS A 119 -15.10 -14.48 1.57
CA HIS A 119 -15.02 -13.16 2.23
C HIS A 119 -14.14 -13.17 3.51
N LYS A 120 -14.01 -14.31 4.21
CA LYS A 120 -13.14 -14.43 5.40
C LYS A 120 -11.66 -14.30 5.04
N TRP A 121 -11.25 -14.85 3.90
CA TRP A 121 -9.88 -14.72 3.41
C TRP A 121 -9.55 -13.25 3.10
N TYR A 122 -10.48 -12.53 2.46
CA TYR A 122 -10.31 -11.11 2.16
C TYR A 122 -10.26 -10.22 3.40
N ARG A 123 -10.93 -10.59 4.50
CA ARG A 123 -10.83 -9.86 5.77
C ARG A 123 -9.41 -9.96 6.35
N TRP A 124 -8.83 -11.16 6.37
CA TRP A 124 -7.43 -11.32 6.79
C TRP A 124 -6.46 -10.60 5.84
N PHE A 125 -6.72 -10.67 4.53
CA PHE A 125 -5.93 -9.95 3.54
C PHE A 125 -5.98 -8.42 3.77
N ASN A 126 -7.13 -7.88 4.15
CA ASN A 126 -7.31 -6.47 4.50
C ASN A 126 -6.46 -6.01 5.70
N GLU A 127 -6.08 -6.90 6.61
CA GLU A 127 -5.26 -6.53 7.77
C GLU A 127 -3.76 -6.44 7.46
N ILE A 128 -3.30 -6.98 6.32
CA ILE A 128 -1.87 -6.99 5.96
C ILE A 128 -1.26 -5.57 5.94
N PRO A 129 -1.86 -4.56 5.26
CA PRO A 129 -1.35 -3.19 5.29
C PRO A 129 -1.32 -2.59 6.69
N THR A 130 -2.29 -2.94 7.54
CA THR A 130 -2.40 -2.49 8.92
C THR A 130 -1.24 -3.02 9.75
N ILE A 131 -0.99 -4.33 9.68
CA ILE A 131 0.12 -4.98 10.37
C ILE A 131 1.46 -4.37 9.96
N ILE A 132 1.68 -4.16 8.65
CA ILE A 132 2.90 -3.53 8.17
C ILE A 132 3.04 -2.09 8.71
N LEU A 133 1.94 -1.33 8.80
CA LEU A 133 1.98 0.02 9.36
C LEU A 133 2.40 0.02 10.83
N PHE A 134 1.84 -0.91 11.63
CA PHE A 134 2.19 -1.09 13.04
C PHE A 134 3.65 -1.46 13.26
N ILE A 135 4.33 -2.04 12.26
CA ILE A 135 5.78 -2.31 12.31
C ILE A 135 6.57 -1.08 11.85
N ILE A 136 6.17 -0.44 10.75
CA ILE A 136 6.89 0.70 10.18
C ILE A 136 6.92 1.91 11.14
N ILE A 137 5.81 2.20 11.83
CA ILE A 137 5.72 3.40 12.67
C ILE A 137 6.74 3.37 13.84
N PRO A 138 6.78 2.34 14.71
CA PRO A 138 7.82 2.22 15.73
C PRO A 138 9.22 2.21 15.16
N LEU A 139 9.43 1.54 14.01
CA LEU A 139 10.73 1.48 13.34
C LEU A 139 11.26 2.88 12.95
N VAL A 140 10.39 3.75 12.45
CA VAL A 140 10.75 5.11 12.01
C VAL A 140 10.86 6.09 13.18
N VAL A 141 10.05 5.92 14.23
CA VAL A 141 10.03 6.82 15.40
C VAL A 141 11.16 6.49 16.38
N ILE A 142 11.30 5.21 16.75
CA ILE A 142 12.25 4.76 17.78
C ILE A 142 13.64 4.54 17.20
N LYS A 143 13.73 4.12 15.92
CA LYS A 143 15.01 3.78 15.24
C LYS A 143 15.90 2.88 16.09
N PRO A 144 15.42 1.67 16.43
CA PRO A 144 16.03 0.85 17.48
C PRO A 144 17.42 0.28 17.18
N PHE A 145 17.91 0.37 15.93
CA PHE A 145 19.18 -0.21 15.47
C PHE A 145 19.59 0.31 14.08
#